data_AF-A0A2D5VUQ5-F1
#
_entry.id   AF-A0A2D5VUQ5-F1
#
_cell.length_a   1.000
_cell.length_b   1.000
_cell.length_c   1.000
_cell.angle_alpha   90.00
_cell.angle_beta   90.00
_cell.angle_gamma   90.00
#
_symmetry.space_group_name_H-M   'P 1'
#
loop_
_entity.id
_entity.type
_entity.pdbx_description
1 polymer ?
#
loop_
_entity_poly.entity_id
_entity_poly.type
_entity_poly.pdbx_seq_one_letter_code
_entity_poly.pdbx_strand_id
1 'polypeptide(L)'
;MAENKPINWAYPFPSKETNSNSLQLLTHMAKAKGGYYPTGENGLWHGGVHFDEGTAAVFDQSSVRCIADGEVIAYRVDERYPVSEFIHEIPRIKRAPFSTGFVLVKHTLQPPQPKTAEGGANEEQTPPSLTFYSLYMHLQDWESYKAKLDLPRPAFWQAKSYIVNTQSGGLGVRANADANSTRLSELSKGAEITVSAAEGGFVKLVSIISGAASSTLTADGEGNLPGYVSSKFLTPRSEPKDPGTLVILGEGISINAGELIGHPGIYQNHHGSAHPLVHLEVFSCDDVPGFIAQSRAWANRLPADQKTLLKVYKGASKLIAHRDDINAGNPPKLSDNGSQIGVDLIIPQALLDGLPAANKIQVKTTVEGSATPNTTYWWRLDGLFADENGNPI
;
A
#
# COMPACT_ATOMS: atom_id res chain seq x y z
N MET A 1 -9.27 9.15 -23.28
CA MET A 1 -8.54 10.20 -22.54
C MET A 1 -8.54 9.77 -21.10
N ALA A 2 -7.38 9.42 -20.55
CA ALA A 2 -7.30 9.05 -19.13
C ALA A 2 -7.65 10.30 -18.31
N GLU A 3 -8.66 10.20 -17.44
CA GLU A 3 -8.93 11.26 -16.48
C GLU A 3 -7.68 11.45 -15.63
N ASN A 4 -7.06 12.63 -15.71
CA ASN A 4 -5.79 12.93 -15.06
C ASN A 4 -6.03 13.16 -13.56
N LYS A 5 -6.34 12.08 -12.84
CA LYS A 5 -6.60 12.06 -11.40
C LYS A 5 -5.27 12.00 -10.64
N PRO A 6 -5.13 12.70 -9.50
CA PRO A 6 -3.98 12.51 -8.61
C PRO A 6 -3.79 11.03 -8.29
N ILE A 7 -2.52 10.58 -8.29
CA ILE A 7 -2.15 9.21 -7.89
C ILE A 7 -2.75 8.88 -6.52
N ASN A 8 -3.41 7.73 -6.40
CA ASN A 8 -3.95 7.30 -5.11
C ASN A 8 -2.79 6.82 -4.22
N TRP A 9 -2.95 7.01 -2.90
CA TRP A 9 -1.97 6.59 -1.89
C TRP A 9 -2.62 5.69 -0.85
N ALA A 10 -1.84 4.75 -0.33
CA ALA A 10 -2.21 3.89 0.78
C ALA A 10 -1.01 3.66 1.70
N TYR A 11 -1.28 3.34 2.97
CA TYR A 11 -0.23 2.85 3.85
C TYR A 11 0.12 1.41 3.48
N PRO A 12 1.43 1.04 3.48
CA PRO A 12 1.86 -0.34 3.19
C PRO A 12 1.34 -1.33 4.24
N PHE A 13 1.09 -0.84 5.45
CA PHE A 13 0.38 -1.54 6.52
C PHE A 13 -0.65 -0.59 7.12
N PRO A 14 -1.95 -0.93 7.13
CA PRO A 14 -2.97 -0.04 7.70
C PRO A 14 -2.81 0.07 9.22
N SER A 15 -3.24 1.19 9.79
CA SER A 15 -3.34 1.35 11.24
C SER A 15 -4.39 0.40 11.80
N LYS A 16 -4.13 -0.19 12.97
CA LYS A 16 -5.11 -0.92 13.76
C LYS A 16 -6.14 0.01 14.40
N GLU A 17 -5.80 1.29 14.55
CA GLU A 17 -6.70 2.33 15.03
C GLU A 17 -7.37 3.05 13.85
N THR A 18 -8.69 3.28 13.95
CA THR A 18 -9.46 3.88 12.85
C THR A 18 -9.30 5.40 12.74
N ASN A 19 -8.72 6.06 13.75
CA ASN A 19 -8.68 7.52 13.87
C ASN A 19 -7.26 8.10 13.97
N SER A 20 -6.22 7.32 13.67
CA SER A 20 -4.85 7.84 13.67
C SER A 20 -4.67 8.89 12.57
N ASN A 21 -4.12 10.05 12.92
CA ASN A 21 -3.75 11.04 11.91
C ASN A 21 -2.39 10.68 11.27
N SER A 22 -2.11 11.23 10.09
CA SER A 22 -0.91 10.87 9.32
C SER A 22 0.41 11.21 10.01
N LEU A 23 0.44 12.25 10.85
CA LEU A 23 1.64 12.64 11.61
C LEU A 23 1.92 11.64 12.73
N GLN A 24 0.89 11.16 13.43
CA GLN A 24 1.04 10.08 14.42
C GLN A 24 1.58 8.81 13.77
N LEU A 25 1.07 8.44 12.59
CA LEU A 25 1.56 7.27 11.85
C LEU A 25 3.03 7.43 11.44
N LEU A 26 3.46 8.63 11.03
CA LEU A 26 4.87 8.93 10.76
C LEU A 26 5.73 8.75 12.01
N THR A 27 5.31 9.29 13.16
CA THR A 27 6.01 9.10 14.44
C THR A 27 6.05 7.62 14.86
N HIS A 28 4.99 6.85 14.58
CA HIS A 28 4.96 5.43 14.89
C HIS A 28 5.91 4.61 14.03
N MET A 29 6.16 5.00 12.78
CA MET A 29 7.17 4.37 11.94
C MET A 29 8.60 4.50 12.51
N ALA A 30 8.89 5.56 13.27
CA ALA A 30 10.18 5.72 13.97
C ALA A 30 10.37 4.78 15.18
N LYS A 31 9.37 3.95 15.51
CA LYS A 31 9.50 2.91 16.55
C LYS A 31 10.11 1.60 16.02
N ALA A 32 10.39 1.52 14.72
CA ALA A 32 11.03 0.36 14.11
C ALA A 32 12.37 0.05 14.80
N LYS A 33 12.55 -1.21 15.23
CA LYS A 33 13.78 -1.61 15.97
C LYS A 33 14.96 -1.80 15.03
N GLY A 34 14.74 -2.39 13.86
CA GLY A 34 15.81 -2.69 12.90
C GLY A 34 16.31 -1.46 12.12
N GLY A 35 15.67 -0.30 12.27
CA GLY A 35 16.02 0.93 11.57
C GLY A 35 14.82 1.66 10.99
N TYR A 36 14.94 2.99 10.96
CA TYR A 36 13.96 3.91 10.38
C TYR A 36 14.73 5.03 9.66
N TYR A 37 14.10 5.68 8.68
CA TYR A 37 14.75 6.77 7.98
C TYR A 37 15.14 7.91 8.95
N PRO A 38 16.38 8.45 8.92
CA PRO A 38 17.49 8.11 8.03
C PRO A 38 18.57 7.21 8.66
N THR A 39 18.31 6.59 9.81
CA THR A 39 19.32 5.86 10.61
C THR A 39 18.90 4.42 10.91
N GLY A 40 19.77 3.47 10.56
CA GLY A 40 19.63 2.06 10.92
C GLY A 40 19.95 1.80 12.40
N GLU A 41 19.62 0.60 12.89
CA GLU A 41 19.99 0.15 14.25
C GLU A 41 21.50 0.24 14.52
N ASN A 42 22.31 0.12 13.47
CA ASN A 42 23.77 0.23 13.52
C ASN A 42 24.31 1.68 13.49
N GLY A 43 23.43 2.69 13.50
CA GLY A 43 23.79 4.10 13.42
C GLY A 43 24.29 4.57 12.05
N LEU A 44 24.16 3.74 11.01
CA LEU A 44 24.50 4.10 9.63
C LEU A 44 23.29 4.67 8.88
N TRP A 45 23.57 5.36 7.78
CA TRP A 45 22.53 5.82 6.85
C TRP A 45 21.60 4.68 6.41
N HIS A 46 20.30 4.92 6.46
CA HIS A 46 19.26 3.98 6.11
C HIS A 46 18.20 4.67 5.24
N GLY A 47 17.97 4.13 4.04
CA GLY A 47 17.18 4.78 2.99
C GLY A 47 15.66 4.59 3.10
N GLY A 48 15.19 3.83 4.09
CA GLY A 48 13.80 3.40 4.16
C GLY A 48 13.29 3.24 5.58
N VAL A 49 12.33 2.35 5.75
CA VAL A 49 11.74 2.04 7.05
C VAL A 49 11.51 0.55 7.19
N HIS A 50 11.83 0.02 8.37
CA HIS A 50 11.45 -1.33 8.73
C HIS A 50 10.05 -1.38 9.37
N PHE A 51 9.30 -2.42 9.02
CA PHE A 51 8.09 -2.81 9.74
C PHE A 51 8.38 -4.13 10.46
N ASP A 52 8.58 -4.04 11.77
CA ASP A 52 8.99 -5.11 12.66
C ASP A 52 8.17 -5.11 13.96
N GLU A 53 8.65 -5.77 15.00
CA GLU A 53 7.96 -5.82 16.30
C GLU A 53 7.72 -4.42 16.90
N GLY A 54 8.62 -3.45 16.66
CA GLY A 54 8.50 -2.09 17.18
C GLY A 54 7.33 -1.30 16.60
N THR A 55 6.90 -1.64 15.38
CA THR A 55 5.76 -1.02 14.68
C THR A 55 4.48 -1.84 14.80
N ALA A 56 4.56 -3.12 15.18
CA ALA A 56 3.45 -4.07 15.17
C ALA A 56 2.31 -3.75 16.15
N ALA A 57 2.54 -2.92 17.18
CA ALA A 57 1.49 -2.46 18.07
C ALA A 57 0.47 -1.55 17.35
N VAL A 58 0.94 -0.78 16.36
CA VAL A 58 0.15 0.25 15.66
C VAL A 58 -0.33 -0.25 14.32
N PHE A 59 0.53 -0.94 13.56
CA PHE A 59 0.26 -1.34 12.20
C PHE A 59 -0.19 -2.80 12.09
N ASP A 60 -1.20 -3.08 11.28
CA ASP A 60 -1.57 -4.45 10.91
C ASP A 60 -0.56 -4.99 9.90
N GLN A 61 0.42 -5.73 10.42
CA GLN A 61 1.48 -6.37 9.65
C GLN A 61 1.11 -7.75 9.09
N SER A 62 -0.19 -8.06 8.91
CA SER A 62 -0.62 -9.33 8.31
C SER A 62 -0.32 -9.46 6.81
N SER A 63 -0.28 -8.33 6.09
CA SER A 63 -0.02 -8.27 4.64
C SER A 63 0.58 -6.93 4.25
N VAL A 64 1.46 -6.93 3.25
CA VAL A 64 2.09 -5.72 2.68
C VAL A 64 1.26 -5.23 1.51
N ARG A 65 0.95 -3.93 1.48
CA ARG A 65 0.14 -3.30 0.43
C ARG A 65 0.96 -2.31 -0.40
N CYS A 66 0.55 -2.12 -1.65
CA CYS A 66 1.15 -1.14 -2.54
C CYS A 66 0.85 0.28 -2.02
N ILE A 67 1.86 1.13 -1.93
CA ILE A 67 1.71 2.48 -1.37
C ILE A 67 1.03 3.47 -2.32
N ALA A 68 1.06 3.19 -3.62
CA ALA A 68 0.51 4.08 -4.63
C ALA A 68 0.17 3.30 -5.92
N ASP A 69 -0.70 3.85 -6.76
CA ASP A 69 -0.98 3.25 -8.07
C ASP A 69 0.30 3.17 -8.90
N GLY A 70 0.50 2.10 -9.65
CA GLY A 70 1.71 1.92 -10.44
C GLY A 70 1.75 0.61 -11.20
N GLU A 71 2.97 0.20 -11.52
CA GLU A 71 3.26 -0.99 -12.31
C GLU A 71 4.34 -1.81 -11.60
N VAL A 72 4.05 -3.07 -11.29
CA VAL A 72 5.08 -4.02 -10.82
C VAL A 72 6.00 -4.32 -11.99
N ILE A 73 7.28 -3.97 -11.87
CA ILE A 73 8.26 -4.11 -12.96
C ILE A 73 9.30 -5.20 -12.71
N ALA A 74 9.49 -5.59 -11.44
CA ALA A 74 10.35 -6.71 -11.09
C ALA A 74 9.96 -7.29 -9.73
N TYR A 75 10.20 -8.58 -9.53
CA TYR A 75 10.09 -9.20 -8.22
C TYR A 75 10.99 -10.44 -8.12
N ARG A 76 11.25 -10.85 -6.89
CA ARG A 76 11.81 -12.15 -6.53
C ARG A 76 11.01 -12.72 -5.36
N VAL A 77 10.65 -13.99 -5.45
CA VAL A 77 10.09 -14.77 -4.33
C VAL A 77 11.07 -15.90 -4.09
N ASP A 78 11.70 -15.98 -2.91
CA ASP A 78 12.61 -17.09 -2.61
C ASP A 78 11.84 -18.42 -2.69
N GLU A 79 12.42 -19.49 -3.26
CA GLU A 79 11.79 -20.84 -3.20
C GLU A 79 11.68 -21.29 -1.73
N ARG A 80 12.80 -21.16 -1.02
CA ARG A 80 12.98 -21.28 0.43
C ARG A 80 13.96 -20.20 0.85
N TYR A 81 13.81 -19.64 2.05
CA TYR A 81 14.80 -18.67 2.55
C TYR A 81 16.24 -19.19 2.52
N PRO A 82 17.20 -18.40 2.01
CA PRO A 82 18.60 -18.67 2.24
C PRO A 82 18.94 -18.56 3.74
N VAL A 83 20.07 -19.16 4.10
CA VAL A 83 20.52 -19.26 5.49
C VAL A 83 21.98 -18.80 5.57
N SER A 84 22.26 -17.86 6.46
CA SER A 84 23.61 -17.54 6.89
C SER A 84 24.03 -18.47 8.03
N GLU A 85 25.27 -18.94 8.01
CA GLU A 85 25.83 -19.78 9.06
C GLU A 85 26.85 -18.98 9.87
N PHE A 86 26.63 -18.91 11.19
CA PHE A 86 27.49 -18.24 12.15
C PHE A 86 28.04 -19.25 13.15
N ILE A 87 29.33 -19.15 13.49
CA ILE A 87 29.91 -19.94 14.57
C ILE A 87 29.44 -19.30 15.88
N HIS A 88 28.64 -20.02 16.67
CA HIS A 88 28.14 -19.52 17.95
C HIS A 88 29.06 -19.97 19.09
N GLU A 89 29.25 -21.28 19.24
CA GLU A 89 30.18 -21.92 20.17
C GLU A 89 30.65 -23.22 19.51
N ILE A 90 31.93 -23.59 19.48
CA ILE A 90 32.34 -24.85 18.84
C ILE A 90 31.71 -26.03 19.60
N PRO A 91 30.97 -26.98 18.96
CA PRO A 91 30.76 -27.17 17.51
C PRO A 91 29.39 -26.68 16.96
N ARG A 92 28.64 -25.90 17.73
CA ARG A 92 27.32 -25.34 17.39
C ARG A 92 27.42 -24.23 16.34
N ILE A 93 26.92 -24.55 15.15
CA ILE A 93 26.66 -23.57 14.08
C ILE A 93 25.24 -23.03 14.26
N LYS A 94 25.11 -21.70 14.34
CA LYS A 94 23.83 -21.01 14.29
C LYS A 94 23.45 -20.76 12.84
N ARG A 95 22.28 -21.24 12.45
CA ARG A 95 21.69 -21.05 11.13
C ARG A 95 20.65 -19.94 11.21
N ALA A 96 20.87 -18.85 10.48
CA ALA A 96 20.03 -17.66 10.50
C ALA A 96 19.38 -17.46 9.12
N PRO A 97 18.08 -17.76 8.95
CA PRO A 97 17.38 -17.52 7.70
C PRO A 97 17.20 -16.02 7.47
N PHE A 98 17.22 -15.62 6.20
CA PHE A 98 16.89 -14.26 5.79
C PHE A 98 16.19 -14.28 4.44
N SER A 99 15.23 -13.37 4.26
CA SER A 99 14.57 -13.18 2.97
C SER A 99 15.40 -12.29 2.05
N THR A 100 15.53 -12.75 0.80
CA THR A 100 15.97 -11.94 -0.34
C THR A 100 14.81 -11.56 -1.27
N GLY A 101 13.60 -12.02 -0.96
CA GLY A 101 12.39 -11.69 -1.70
C GLY A 101 12.10 -10.19 -1.71
N PHE A 102 11.70 -9.68 -2.87
CA PHE A 102 11.35 -8.28 -3.05
C PHE A 102 10.32 -8.08 -4.16
N VAL A 103 9.65 -6.93 -4.14
CA VAL A 103 8.81 -6.42 -5.24
C VAL A 103 9.22 -4.97 -5.51
N LEU A 104 9.39 -4.62 -6.78
CA LEU A 104 9.70 -3.27 -7.25
C LEU A 104 8.53 -2.74 -8.08
N VAL A 105 7.97 -1.62 -7.64
CA VAL A 105 6.85 -0.94 -8.31
C VAL A 105 7.31 0.40 -8.83
N LYS A 106 7.02 0.68 -10.10
CA LYS A 106 7.20 1.97 -10.75
C LYS A 106 5.92 2.78 -10.64
N HIS A 107 6.05 4.05 -10.31
CA HIS A 107 4.94 4.99 -10.15
C HIS A 107 5.19 6.25 -10.97
N THR A 108 4.11 6.99 -11.22
CA THR A 108 4.14 8.28 -11.90
C THR A 108 3.46 9.32 -11.02
N LEU A 109 4.20 10.34 -10.58
CA LEU A 109 3.69 11.46 -9.80
C LEU A 109 3.51 12.69 -10.69
N GLN A 110 2.32 13.29 -10.63
CA GLN A 110 2.00 14.54 -11.30
C GLN A 110 1.21 15.47 -10.37
N PRO A 111 1.44 16.80 -10.40
CA PRO A 111 0.58 17.75 -9.72
C PRO A 111 -0.83 17.74 -10.37
N PRO A 112 -1.87 18.13 -9.61
CA PRO A 112 -3.22 18.19 -10.13
C PRO A 112 -3.32 19.16 -11.31
N GLN A 113 -4.15 18.83 -12.30
CA GLN A 113 -4.51 19.79 -13.34
C GLN A 113 -5.35 20.91 -12.73
N PRO A 114 -5.09 22.18 -13.10
CA PRO A 114 -5.99 23.27 -12.77
C PRO A 114 -7.39 22.94 -13.28
N LYS A 115 -8.41 23.03 -12.43
CA LYS A 115 -9.78 23.13 -12.96
C LYS A 115 -9.81 24.35 -13.87
N THR A 116 -10.19 24.15 -15.14
CA THR A 116 -10.17 25.13 -16.22
C THR A 116 -10.37 26.56 -15.72
N ALA A 117 -9.41 27.44 -16.00
CA ALA A 117 -9.69 28.87 -15.95
C ALA A 117 -10.88 29.15 -16.86
N GLU A 118 -11.90 29.84 -16.35
CA GLU A 118 -12.88 30.47 -17.23
C GLU A 118 -12.13 31.47 -18.11
N GLY A 119 -11.82 31.08 -19.34
CA GLY A 119 -11.23 31.93 -20.36
C GLY A 119 -9.90 31.43 -20.93
N GLY A 120 -9.95 30.91 -22.16
CA GLY A 120 -8.79 30.77 -23.03
C GLY A 120 -8.43 29.32 -23.38
N ALA A 121 -9.03 28.81 -24.47
CA ALA A 121 -8.50 27.65 -25.17
C ALA A 121 -7.14 27.99 -25.81
N ASN A 122 -6.19 27.03 -25.76
CA ASN A 122 -5.13 26.75 -26.74
C ASN A 122 -3.69 26.51 -26.23
N GLU A 123 -3.48 26.01 -25.01
CA GLU A 123 -2.30 25.18 -24.76
C GLU A 123 -2.68 23.97 -23.91
N GLU A 124 -2.50 22.78 -24.47
CA GLU A 124 -2.55 21.50 -23.76
C GLU A 124 -1.37 21.49 -22.77
N GLN A 125 -1.56 22.10 -21.60
CA GLN A 125 -0.49 22.21 -20.62
C GLN A 125 -0.37 20.89 -19.87
N THR A 126 0.65 20.11 -20.22
CA THR A 126 0.99 18.87 -19.53
C THR A 126 1.66 19.20 -18.19
N PRO A 127 1.17 18.65 -17.06
CA PRO A 127 1.83 18.83 -15.77
C PRO A 127 3.23 18.19 -15.79
N PRO A 128 4.21 18.73 -15.03
CA PRO A 128 5.48 18.05 -14.86
C PRO A 128 5.25 16.67 -14.24
N SER A 129 6.07 15.70 -14.61
CA SER A 129 5.93 14.31 -14.18
C SER A 129 7.22 13.82 -13.54
N LEU A 130 7.10 13.01 -12.51
CA LEU A 130 8.23 12.34 -11.85
C LEU A 130 7.97 10.85 -11.80
N THR A 131 8.92 10.07 -12.31
CA THR A 131 8.96 8.62 -12.09
C THR A 131 9.62 8.36 -10.74
N PHE A 132 8.92 7.65 -9.87
CA PHE A 132 9.51 7.16 -8.62
C PHE A 132 9.20 5.68 -8.44
N TYR A 133 9.94 5.04 -7.56
CA TYR A 133 9.87 3.61 -7.30
C TYR A 133 9.61 3.35 -5.84
N SER A 134 8.83 2.31 -5.55
CA SER A 134 8.76 1.70 -4.22
C SER A 134 9.35 0.30 -4.26
N LEU A 135 10.25 0.01 -3.32
CA LEU A 135 10.94 -1.27 -3.19
C LEU A 135 10.55 -1.91 -1.85
N TYR A 136 9.80 -3.01 -1.94
CA TYR A 136 9.37 -3.81 -0.78
C TYR A 136 10.29 -5.01 -0.66
N MET A 137 11.00 -5.13 0.45
CA MET A 137 12.01 -6.17 0.67
C MET A 137 11.68 -7.03 1.88
N HIS A 138 12.41 -8.15 2.00
CA HIS A 138 12.25 -9.16 3.03
C HIS A 138 10.87 -9.83 2.99
N LEU A 139 10.37 -10.18 1.80
CA LEU A 139 9.04 -10.78 1.63
C LEU A 139 9.00 -12.30 1.88
N GLN A 140 7.79 -12.85 2.06
CA GLN A 140 7.54 -14.27 2.30
C GLN A 140 8.06 -15.18 1.17
N ASP A 141 8.70 -16.31 1.52
CA ASP A 141 9.14 -17.34 0.56
C ASP A 141 7.99 -18.23 0.06
N TRP A 142 8.24 -18.92 -1.05
CA TRP A 142 7.25 -19.76 -1.72
C TRP A 142 6.85 -20.98 -0.90
N GLU A 143 7.78 -21.61 -0.18
CA GLU A 143 7.48 -22.72 0.71
C GLU A 143 6.44 -22.37 1.78
N SER A 144 6.52 -21.16 2.35
CA SER A 144 5.49 -20.70 3.30
C SER A 144 4.12 -20.52 2.65
N TYR A 145 4.04 -20.03 1.41
CA TYR A 145 2.78 -19.95 0.65
C TYR A 145 2.22 -21.33 0.27
N LYS A 146 3.08 -22.34 0.09
CA LYS A 146 2.65 -23.73 -0.10
C LYS A 146 2.12 -24.33 1.20
N ALA A 147 2.72 -24.00 2.33
CA ALA A 147 2.31 -24.50 3.65
C ALA A 147 1.00 -23.86 4.17
N LYS A 148 0.70 -22.61 3.78
CA LYS A 148 -0.49 -21.87 4.21
C LYS A 148 -1.39 -21.59 3.02
N LEU A 149 -2.29 -22.53 2.74
CA LEU A 149 -3.06 -22.53 1.49
C LEU A 149 -4.08 -21.38 1.39
N ASP A 150 -4.42 -20.78 2.52
CA ASP A 150 -5.37 -19.68 2.71
C ASP A 150 -4.71 -18.29 2.65
N LEU A 151 -3.37 -18.20 2.61
CA LEU A 151 -2.70 -16.93 2.42
C LEU A 151 -3.09 -16.30 1.08
N PRO A 152 -3.59 -15.06 1.08
CA PRO A 152 -3.82 -14.30 -0.15
C PRO A 152 -2.56 -14.24 -1.01
N ARG A 153 -2.73 -14.34 -2.33
CA ARG A 153 -1.61 -14.31 -3.28
C ARG A 153 -1.64 -13.02 -4.09
N PRO A 154 -0.50 -12.36 -4.36
CA PRO A 154 -0.48 -11.12 -5.13
C PRO A 154 -1.12 -11.29 -6.51
N ALA A 155 -1.92 -10.30 -6.93
CA ALA A 155 -2.69 -10.37 -8.18
C ALA A 155 -1.80 -10.36 -9.43
N PHE A 156 -0.59 -9.81 -9.33
CA PHE A 156 0.41 -9.80 -10.42
C PHE A 156 1.11 -11.15 -10.63
N TRP A 157 0.77 -12.18 -9.84
CA TRP A 157 1.15 -13.56 -10.11
C TRP A 157 0.16 -14.23 -11.07
N GLN A 158 0.65 -15.13 -11.92
CA GLN A 158 -0.19 -15.82 -12.90
C GLN A 158 -0.92 -17.01 -12.27
N ALA A 159 -2.20 -17.18 -12.58
CA ALA A 159 -2.97 -18.37 -12.21
C ALA A 159 -2.39 -19.62 -12.91
N LYS A 160 -1.82 -20.55 -12.14
CA LYS A 160 -1.34 -21.84 -12.66
C LYS A 160 -2.29 -23.00 -12.35
N SER A 161 -3.04 -22.89 -11.27
CA SER A 161 -4.04 -23.88 -10.86
C SER A 161 -5.32 -23.19 -10.37
N TYR A 162 -6.35 -23.99 -10.12
CA TYR A 162 -7.65 -23.53 -9.69
C TYR A 162 -8.18 -24.41 -8.57
N ILE A 163 -8.77 -23.78 -7.56
CA ILE A 163 -9.46 -24.46 -6.46
C ILE A 163 -10.94 -24.58 -6.79
N VAL A 164 -11.47 -25.79 -6.65
CA VAL A 164 -12.91 -26.06 -6.75
C VAL A 164 -13.63 -25.43 -5.56
N ASN A 165 -14.43 -24.39 -5.82
CA ASN A 165 -15.17 -23.63 -4.83
C ASN A 165 -16.67 -23.62 -5.13
N THR A 166 -17.34 -24.70 -4.74
CA THR A 166 -18.79 -24.87 -4.82
C THR A 166 -19.46 -24.46 -3.50
N GLN A 167 -20.73 -24.04 -3.54
CA GLN A 167 -21.49 -23.74 -2.32
C GLN A 167 -21.76 -25.01 -1.49
N SER A 168 -22.15 -26.10 -2.16
CA SER A 168 -22.40 -27.42 -1.56
C SER A 168 -22.06 -28.54 -2.56
N GLY A 169 -21.56 -29.68 -2.07
CA GLY A 169 -21.18 -30.83 -2.91
C GLY A 169 -19.92 -30.60 -3.74
N GLY A 170 -19.62 -31.49 -4.68
CA GLY A 170 -18.48 -31.35 -5.60
C GLY A 170 -18.82 -30.68 -6.94
N LEU A 171 -17.78 -30.46 -7.76
CA LEU A 171 -17.89 -29.88 -9.10
C LEU A 171 -17.95 -30.98 -10.16
N GLY A 172 -19.00 -30.95 -10.98
CA GLY A 172 -19.19 -31.94 -12.04
C GLY A 172 -18.20 -31.77 -13.18
N VAL A 173 -17.55 -32.87 -13.56
CA VAL A 173 -16.79 -33.00 -14.80
C VAL A 173 -17.74 -33.48 -15.89
N ARG A 174 -17.89 -32.70 -16.97
CA ARG A 174 -18.83 -32.91 -18.08
C ARG A 174 -18.11 -33.41 -19.31
N ALA A 175 -18.76 -34.23 -20.14
CA ALA A 175 -18.12 -34.76 -21.35
C ALA A 175 -17.84 -33.67 -22.39
N ASN A 176 -18.72 -32.66 -22.49
CA ASN A 176 -18.58 -31.48 -23.35
C ASN A 176 -18.67 -30.19 -22.52
N ALA A 177 -18.31 -29.05 -23.13
CA ALA A 177 -18.41 -27.70 -22.56
C ALA A 177 -19.87 -27.20 -22.41
N ASP A 178 -20.72 -28.01 -21.79
CA ASP A 178 -22.15 -27.77 -21.62
C ASP A 178 -22.62 -28.32 -20.26
N ALA A 179 -23.43 -27.54 -19.54
CA ALA A 179 -24.03 -27.92 -18.26
C ALA A 179 -24.95 -29.14 -18.35
N ASN A 180 -25.57 -29.38 -19.51
CA ASN A 180 -26.49 -30.49 -19.77
C ASN A 180 -25.78 -31.74 -20.28
N SER A 181 -24.48 -31.66 -20.57
CA SER A 181 -23.71 -32.80 -21.05
C SER A 181 -23.61 -33.90 -19.98
N THR A 182 -23.40 -35.14 -20.43
CA THR A 182 -23.15 -36.31 -19.58
C THR A 182 -22.07 -36.00 -18.54
N ARG A 183 -22.36 -36.34 -17.30
CA ARG A 183 -21.43 -36.16 -16.18
C ARG A 183 -20.50 -37.37 -16.10
N LEU A 184 -19.19 -37.13 -16.25
CA LEU A 184 -18.16 -38.15 -16.21
C LEU A 184 -17.72 -38.46 -14.77
N SER A 185 -17.59 -37.43 -13.93
CA SER A 185 -17.14 -37.53 -12.55
C SER A 185 -17.54 -36.30 -11.75
N GLU A 186 -17.21 -36.28 -10.45
CA GLU A 186 -17.35 -35.15 -9.54
C GLU A 186 -16.06 -34.90 -8.78
N LEU A 187 -15.52 -33.69 -8.86
CA LEU A 187 -14.37 -33.23 -8.08
C LEU A 187 -14.82 -32.73 -6.70
N SER A 188 -14.17 -33.16 -5.63
CA SER A 188 -14.45 -32.67 -4.28
C SER A 188 -14.26 -31.15 -4.16
N LYS A 189 -15.08 -30.47 -3.35
CA LYS A 189 -14.82 -29.08 -2.95
C LYS A 189 -13.42 -28.97 -2.32
N GLY A 190 -12.67 -27.94 -2.70
CA GLY A 190 -11.28 -27.75 -2.28
C GLY A 190 -10.25 -28.53 -3.11
N ALA A 191 -10.67 -29.35 -4.09
CA ALA A 191 -9.74 -29.98 -5.02
C ALA A 191 -8.98 -28.91 -5.82
N GLU A 192 -7.69 -29.16 -6.04
CA GLU A 192 -6.83 -28.31 -6.85
C GLU A 192 -6.61 -28.96 -8.21
N ILE A 193 -6.87 -28.21 -9.27
CA ILE A 193 -6.81 -28.69 -10.65
C ILE A 193 -6.06 -27.73 -11.56
N THR A 194 -5.57 -28.25 -12.67
CA THR A 194 -5.18 -27.43 -13.82
C THR A 194 -6.24 -27.54 -14.92
N VAL A 195 -6.42 -26.45 -15.68
CA VAL A 195 -7.37 -26.37 -16.78
C VAL A 195 -6.68 -25.78 -18.01
N SER A 196 -7.27 -25.96 -19.19
CA SER A 196 -6.92 -25.15 -20.37
C SER A 196 -7.12 -23.65 -20.08
N ALA A 197 -6.63 -22.77 -20.95
CA ALA A 197 -6.89 -21.32 -20.87
C ALA A 197 -8.34 -21.06 -20.41
N ALA A 198 -8.49 -20.39 -19.26
CA ALA A 198 -9.73 -20.37 -18.51
C ALA A 198 -10.73 -19.35 -19.08
N GLU A 199 -11.08 -19.52 -20.35
CA GLU A 199 -11.95 -18.65 -21.11
C GLU A 199 -13.33 -19.32 -21.31
N GLY A 200 -14.41 -18.56 -21.07
CA GLY A 200 -15.78 -19.05 -21.22
C GLY A 200 -16.35 -19.75 -19.98
N GLY A 201 -17.59 -20.25 -20.09
CA GLY A 201 -18.35 -20.82 -18.96
C GLY A 201 -17.94 -22.23 -18.54
N PHE A 202 -17.23 -22.95 -19.42
CA PHE A 202 -16.69 -24.29 -19.20
C PHE A 202 -15.27 -24.37 -19.76
N VAL A 203 -14.36 -24.95 -18.98
CA VAL A 203 -12.94 -25.05 -19.31
C VAL A 203 -12.51 -26.52 -19.27
N LYS A 204 -11.59 -26.92 -20.15
CA LYS A 204 -11.14 -28.31 -20.23
C LYS A 204 -10.30 -28.65 -19.00
N LEU A 205 -10.62 -29.76 -18.32
CA LEU A 205 -9.80 -30.28 -17.22
C LEU A 205 -8.51 -30.84 -17.80
N VAL A 206 -7.36 -30.47 -17.22
CA VAL A 206 -6.05 -30.98 -17.66
C VAL A 206 -5.52 -32.00 -16.66
N SER A 207 -5.42 -31.63 -15.38
CA SER A 207 -4.98 -32.54 -14.31
C SER A 207 -5.64 -32.24 -12.97
N ILE A 208 -5.62 -33.23 -12.07
CA ILE A 208 -5.97 -33.07 -10.65
C ILE A 208 -4.69 -33.11 -9.85
N ILE A 209 -4.34 -32.00 -9.19
CA ILE A 209 -3.14 -31.86 -8.35
C ILE A 209 -3.41 -32.45 -6.97
N SER A 210 -4.59 -32.15 -6.40
CA SER A 210 -5.02 -32.67 -5.10
C SER A 210 -6.54 -32.76 -5.00
N GLY A 211 -7.04 -33.56 -4.06
CA GLY A 211 -8.47 -33.83 -3.87
C GLY A 211 -8.92 -35.13 -4.56
N ALA A 212 -10.21 -35.44 -4.43
CA ALA A 212 -10.78 -36.69 -4.93
C ALA A 212 -11.73 -36.45 -6.10
N ALA A 213 -11.73 -37.39 -7.05
CA ALA A 213 -12.77 -37.53 -8.06
C ALA A 213 -13.66 -38.73 -7.68
N SER A 214 -14.98 -38.59 -7.78
CA SER A 214 -15.92 -39.67 -7.42
C SER A 214 -15.77 -40.91 -8.31
N SER A 215 -15.38 -40.69 -9.56
CA SER A 215 -15.13 -41.72 -10.57
C SER A 215 -13.75 -41.50 -11.20
N THR A 216 -13.03 -42.57 -11.47
CA THR A 216 -11.72 -42.52 -12.13
C THR A 216 -11.83 -41.88 -13.50
N LEU A 217 -11.01 -40.86 -13.75
CA LEU A 217 -10.83 -40.23 -15.05
C LEU A 217 -9.52 -40.75 -15.65
N THR A 218 -9.60 -41.41 -16.81
CA THR A 218 -8.42 -41.97 -17.48
C THR A 218 -7.83 -40.95 -18.42
N ALA A 219 -6.56 -40.59 -18.22
CA ALA A 219 -5.85 -39.67 -19.10
C ALA A 219 -5.65 -40.25 -20.52
N ASP A 220 -5.57 -39.36 -21.51
CA ASP A 220 -5.15 -39.74 -22.86
C ASP A 220 -3.62 -40.05 -22.93
N GLY A 221 -3.14 -40.40 -24.13
CA GLY A 221 -1.72 -40.72 -24.35
C GLY A 221 -0.75 -39.55 -24.10
N GLU A 222 -1.26 -38.33 -23.94
CA GLU A 222 -0.50 -37.12 -23.61
C GLU A 222 -0.62 -36.75 -22.12
N GLY A 223 -1.37 -37.53 -21.34
CA GLY A 223 -1.57 -37.29 -19.91
C GLY A 223 -2.70 -36.33 -19.57
N ASN A 224 -3.51 -35.88 -20.54
CA ASN A 224 -4.62 -34.97 -20.29
C ASN A 224 -5.86 -35.74 -19.82
N LEU A 225 -6.51 -35.25 -18.77
CA LEU A 225 -7.79 -35.79 -18.31
C LEU A 225 -8.95 -35.41 -19.27
N PRO A 226 -9.97 -36.27 -19.39
CA PRO A 226 -11.14 -35.97 -20.18
C PRO A 226 -12.09 -35.01 -19.44
N GLY A 227 -12.84 -34.25 -20.23
CA GLY A 227 -13.99 -33.49 -19.78
C GLY A 227 -13.74 -32.03 -19.43
N TYR A 228 -14.83 -31.36 -19.07
CA TYR A 228 -14.93 -29.93 -18.86
C TYR A 228 -15.56 -29.62 -17.51
N VAL A 229 -15.08 -28.58 -16.85
CA VAL A 229 -15.62 -28.10 -15.58
C VAL A 229 -16.10 -26.67 -15.74
N SER A 230 -17.12 -26.27 -14.97
CA SER A 230 -17.64 -24.91 -15.06
C SER A 230 -16.70 -23.93 -14.37
N SER A 231 -16.23 -22.91 -15.11
CA SER A 231 -15.26 -21.92 -14.64
C SER A 231 -15.80 -21.06 -13.47
N LYS A 232 -17.12 -20.87 -13.37
CA LYS A 232 -17.75 -20.09 -12.28
C LYS A 232 -17.53 -20.65 -10.88
N PHE A 233 -17.13 -21.92 -10.77
CA PHE A 233 -16.82 -22.58 -9.49
C PHE A 233 -15.33 -22.77 -9.28
N LEU A 234 -14.49 -22.08 -10.07
CA LEU A 234 -13.04 -22.14 -9.96
C LEU A 234 -12.55 -20.83 -9.35
N THR A 235 -11.81 -20.94 -8.25
CA THR A 235 -11.05 -19.83 -7.69
C THR A 235 -9.61 -19.94 -8.19
N PRO A 236 -9.09 -18.97 -8.95
CA PRO A 236 -7.73 -19.02 -9.46
C PRO A 236 -6.73 -19.03 -8.31
N ARG A 237 -5.66 -19.80 -8.49
CA ARG A 237 -4.57 -19.93 -7.52
C ARG A 237 -3.29 -19.48 -8.22
N SER A 238 -2.93 -18.23 -7.98
CA SER A 238 -1.78 -17.59 -8.62
C SER A 238 -0.45 -18.08 -8.05
N GLU A 239 0.59 -18.17 -8.86
CA GLU A 239 1.94 -18.54 -8.43
C GLU A 239 2.98 -17.57 -8.98
N PRO A 240 4.09 -17.35 -8.27
CA PRO A 240 5.22 -16.65 -8.86
C PRO A 240 5.67 -17.39 -10.12
N LYS A 241 6.15 -16.63 -11.11
CA LYS A 241 6.55 -17.20 -12.41
C LYS A 241 7.62 -18.28 -12.23
N ASP A 242 8.67 -17.93 -11.48
CA ASP A 242 9.84 -18.76 -11.22
C ASP A 242 10.41 -18.44 -9.82
N PRO A 243 10.04 -19.19 -8.77
CA PRO A 243 10.59 -18.96 -7.43
C PRO A 243 12.11 -19.17 -7.37
N GLY A 244 12.78 -18.38 -6.54
CA GLY A 244 14.24 -18.38 -6.38
C GLY A 244 14.99 -17.54 -7.41
N THR A 245 14.33 -17.04 -8.45
CA THR A 245 14.96 -16.23 -9.51
C THR A 245 14.40 -14.81 -9.57
N LEU A 246 15.13 -13.94 -10.26
CA LEU A 246 14.68 -12.59 -10.57
C LEU A 246 13.70 -12.63 -11.75
N VAL A 247 12.48 -12.16 -11.52
CA VAL A 247 11.48 -11.97 -12.57
C VAL A 247 11.43 -10.50 -12.97
N ILE A 248 11.71 -10.22 -14.25
CA ILE A 248 11.59 -8.89 -14.86
C ILE A 248 10.30 -8.85 -15.70
N LEU A 249 9.48 -7.83 -15.50
CA LEU A 249 8.19 -7.62 -16.18
C LEU A 249 8.35 -6.43 -17.13
N GLY A 250 8.63 -6.70 -18.41
CA GLY A 250 8.98 -5.68 -19.39
C GLY A 250 7.93 -4.56 -19.56
N GLU A 251 6.67 -4.93 -19.74
CA GLU A 251 5.55 -3.96 -19.84
C GLU A 251 4.98 -3.55 -18.47
N GLY A 252 5.52 -4.10 -17.37
CA GLY A 252 4.94 -3.96 -16.03
C GLY A 252 3.58 -4.66 -15.89
N ILE A 253 3.12 -4.84 -14.66
CA ILE A 253 1.75 -5.28 -14.36
C ILE A 253 1.10 -4.22 -13.47
N SER A 254 -0.03 -3.65 -13.90
CA SER A 254 -0.74 -2.64 -13.13
C SER A 254 -1.06 -3.14 -11.71
N ILE A 255 -0.89 -2.25 -10.73
CA ILE A 255 -1.24 -2.48 -9.33
C ILE A 255 -1.78 -1.18 -8.74
N ASN A 256 -2.90 -1.26 -8.03
CA ASN A 256 -3.50 -0.10 -7.39
C ASN A 256 -2.97 0.11 -5.96
N ALA A 257 -3.04 1.34 -5.48
CA ALA A 257 -2.78 1.65 -4.08
C ALA A 257 -3.66 0.78 -3.17
N GLY A 258 -3.06 0.15 -2.16
CA GLY A 258 -3.74 -0.73 -1.22
C GLY A 258 -3.84 -2.20 -1.67
N GLU A 259 -3.50 -2.54 -2.91
CA GLU A 259 -3.46 -3.93 -3.37
C GLU A 259 -2.29 -4.72 -2.77
N LEU A 260 -2.45 -6.04 -2.68
CA LEU A 260 -1.50 -6.94 -2.04
C LEU A 260 -0.18 -7.03 -2.81
N ILE A 261 0.92 -6.69 -2.12
CA ILE A 261 2.30 -6.91 -2.57
C ILE A 261 2.81 -8.28 -2.13
N GLY A 262 2.45 -8.71 -0.92
CA GLY A 262 2.86 -9.98 -0.34
C GLY A 262 2.72 -10.00 1.18
N HIS A 263 3.50 -10.83 1.85
CA HIS A 263 3.51 -10.95 3.32
C HIS A 263 4.91 -10.73 3.88
N PRO A 264 5.03 -10.30 5.15
CA PRO A 264 6.32 -10.21 5.82
C PRO A 264 7.08 -11.53 5.78
N GLY A 265 8.34 -11.45 5.38
CA GLY A 265 9.25 -12.57 5.40
C GLY A 265 10.02 -12.65 6.70
N ILE A 266 10.90 -13.65 6.78
CA ILE A 266 11.71 -13.89 7.97
C ILE A 266 13.09 -13.27 7.81
N TYR A 267 13.53 -12.61 8.88
CA TYR A 267 14.90 -12.14 9.05
C TYR A 267 15.45 -12.62 10.39
N GLN A 268 16.73 -13.01 10.39
CA GLN A 268 17.47 -13.33 11.60
C GLN A 268 18.89 -12.78 11.49
N ASN A 269 19.30 -11.97 12.48
CA ASN A 269 20.70 -11.57 12.63
C ASN A 269 21.48 -12.60 13.48
N HIS A 270 22.81 -12.41 13.58
CA HIS A 270 23.70 -13.32 14.31
C HIS A 270 23.41 -13.43 15.82
N HIS A 271 22.80 -12.42 16.46
CA HIS A 271 22.54 -12.39 17.90
C HIS A 271 21.08 -12.65 18.32
N GLY A 272 20.12 -12.55 17.41
CA GLY A 272 18.68 -12.62 17.69
C GLY A 272 18.01 -13.92 17.25
N SER A 273 16.71 -14.01 17.52
CA SER A 273 15.81 -15.02 16.94
C SER A 273 15.28 -14.58 15.59
N ALA A 274 14.86 -15.53 14.76
CA ALA A 274 14.11 -15.23 13.55
C ALA A 274 12.82 -14.46 13.88
N HIS A 275 12.53 -13.41 13.12
CA HIS A 275 11.32 -12.61 13.28
C HIS A 275 10.80 -12.11 11.91
N PRO A 276 9.51 -11.75 11.82
CA PRO A 276 8.97 -11.07 10.66
C PRO A 276 9.62 -9.70 10.45
N LEU A 277 9.89 -9.34 9.20
CA LEU A 277 10.44 -8.04 8.82
C LEU A 277 9.97 -7.69 7.41
N VAL A 278 9.67 -6.41 7.17
CA VAL A 278 9.60 -5.81 5.84
C VAL A 278 10.42 -4.54 5.84
N HIS A 279 11.19 -4.32 4.79
CA HIS A 279 11.85 -3.03 4.55
C HIS A 279 11.22 -2.38 3.32
N LEU A 280 10.75 -1.15 3.45
CA LEU A 280 10.24 -0.34 2.36
C LEU A 280 11.15 0.85 2.10
N GLU A 281 11.54 1.03 0.84
CA GLU A 281 12.26 2.21 0.35
C GLU A 281 11.49 2.90 -0.79
N VAL A 282 11.63 4.21 -0.89
CA VAL A 282 11.10 5.03 -1.99
C VAL A 282 12.21 5.88 -2.57
N PHE A 283 12.41 5.82 -3.89
CA PHE A 283 13.47 6.55 -4.57
C PHE A 283 13.07 6.96 -5.99
N SER A 284 13.80 7.89 -6.57
CA SER A 284 13.60 8.36 -7.95
C SER A 284 14.95 8.41 -8.66
N CYS A 285 14.96 8.02 -9.92
CA CYS A 285 16.11 8.21 -10.82
C CYS A 285 16.00 9.51 -11.63
N ASP A 286 14.84 10.17 -11.61
CA ASP A 286 14.59 11.44 -12.27
C ASP A 286 15.17 12.62 -11.48
N ASP A 287 15.31 13.78 -12.14
CA ASP A 287 15.74 15.06 -11.54
C ASP A 287 14.68 15.61 -10.57
N VAL A 288 14.71 15.15 -9.31
CA VAL A 288 13.79 15.59 -8.26
C VAL A 288 13.87 17.11 -8.02
N PRO A 289 15.05 17.76 -7.90
CA PRO A 289 15.14 19.22 -7.82
C PRO A 289 14.46 19.95 -8.99
N GLY A 290 14.70 19.50 -10.24
CA GLY A 290 14.07 20.05 -11.43
C GLY A 290 12.56 19.87 -11.44
N PHE A 291 12.07 18.68 -11.07
CA PHE A 291 10.63 18.42 -10.92
C PHE A 291 9.98 19.33 -9.87
N ILE A 292 10.63 19.55 -8.72
CA ILE A 292 10.15 20.46 -7.67
C ILE A 292 10.06 21.90 -8.21
N ALA A 293 11.07 22.37 -8.93
CA ALA A 293 11.06 23.71 -9.53
C ALA A 293 9.90 23.88 -10.53
N GLN A 294 9.70 22.91 -11.42
CA GLN A 294 8.61 22.90 -12.38
C GLN A 294 7.24 22.81 -11.69
N SER A 295 7.12 22.01 -10.64
CA SER A 295 5.88 21.87 -9.85
C SER A 295 5.52 23.16 -9.10
N ARG A 296 6.51 23.90 -8.60
CA ARG A 296 6.29 25.24 -8.00
C ARG A 296 5.80 26.24 -9.04
N ALA A 297 6.39 26.26 -10.23
CA ALA A 297 5.92 27.08 -11.34
C ALA A 297 4.49 26.70 -11.77
N TRP A 298 4.19 25.39 -11.79
CA TRP A 298 2.85 24.86 -12.05
C TRP A 298 1.85 25.36 -11.00
N ALA A 299 2.18 25.23 -9.71
CA ALA A 299 1.33 25.62 -8.59
C ALA A 299 1.03 27.13 -8.53
N ASN A 300 1.92 27.99 -9.02
CA ASN A 300 1.69 29.43 -9.09
C ASN A 300 0.52 29.83 -10.00
N ARG A 301 0.12 28.94 -10.92
CA ARG A 301 -1.04 29.15 -11.80
C ARG A 301 -2.35 28.63 -11.23
N LEU A 302 -2.31 27.92 -10.10
CA LEU A 302 -3.51 27.40 -9.48
C LEU A 302 -4.35 28.53 -8.86
N PRO A 303 -5.66 28.55 -9.10
CA PRO A 303 -6.61 29.37 -8.35
C PRO A 303 -6.45 29.21 -6.84
N ALA A 304 -6.80 30.24 -6.08
CA ALA A 304 -6.60 30.26 -4.63
C ALA A 304 -7.36 29.12 -3.91
N ASP A 305 -8.54 28.76 -4.40
CA ASP A 305 -9.37 27.66 -3.91
C ASP A 305 -8.80 26.26 -4.23
N GLN A 306 -7.75 26.18 -5.06
CA GLN A 306 -7.04 24.94 -5.38
C GLN A 306 -5.72 24.78 -4.61
N LYS A 307 -5.34 25.76 -3.77
CA LYS A 307 -4.17 25.65 -2.88
C LYS A 307 -4.56 24.91 -1.61
N THR A 308 -3.99 23.73 -1.40
CA THR A 308 -4.39 22.79 -0.33
C THR A 308 -3.38 22.67 0.82
N LEU A 309 -2.31 23.48 0.81
CA LEU A 309 -1.29 23.48 1.85
C LEU A 309 -1.30 24.81 2.59
N LEU A 310 -1.36 24.76 3.92
CA LEU A 310 -1.26 25.91 4.80
C LEU A 310 0.16 26.00 5.36
N LYS A 311 0.80 27.16 5.18
CA LYS A 311 2.10 27.44 5.81
C LYS A 311 1.87 28.19 7.12
N VAL A 312 2.39 27.60 8.19
CA VAL A 312 2.55 28.18 9.50
C VAL A 312 3.98 28.71 9.58
N TYR A 313 4.11 30.02 9.77
CA TYR A 313 5.41 30.70 9.78
C TYR A 313 5.95 30.82 11.20
N LYS A 314 7.22 30.43 11.37
CA LYS A 314 8.01 30.68 12.58
C LYS A 314 7.95 32.15 12.97
N GLY A 315 7.67 32.45 14.24
CA GLY A 315 7.66 33.79 14.83
C GLY A 315 6.51 34.71 14.39
N ALA A 316 5.89 34.47 13.23
CA ALA A 316 4.77 35.28 12.74
C ALA A 316 3.40 34.72 13.16
N SER A 317 3.30 33.41 13.36
CA SER A 317 2.03 32.74 13.70
C SER A 317 1.87 32.62 15.22
N LYS A 318 0.72 33.02 15.75
CA LYS A 318 0.36 32.88 17.17
C LYS A 318 -0.67 31.76 17.34
N LEU A 319 -0.38 30.78 18.21
CA LEU A 319 -1.34 29.77 18.65
C LEU A 319 -2.08 30.30 19.87
N ILE A 320 -3.41 30.24 19.84
CA ILE A 320 -4.23 30.62 20.98
C ILE A 320 -4.36 29.42 21.93
N ALA A 321 -4.08 29.64 23.21
CA ALA A 321 -4.23 28.60 24.23
C ALA A 321 -5.70 28.18 24.33
N HIS A 322 -5.95 26.87 24.38
CA HIS A 322 -7.31 26.35 24.50
C HIS A 322 -7.94 26.75 25.85
N ARG A 323 -9.24 26.98 25.83
CA ARG A 323 -10.08 27.29 26.99
C ARG A 323 -11.44 26.64 26.78
N ASP A 324 -12.08 26.21 27.87
CA ASP A 324 -13.37 25.50 27.82
C ASP A 324 -14.51 26.35 27.26
N ASP A 325 -14.40 27.68 27.31
CA ASP A 325 -15.40 28.63 26.82
C ASP A 325 -15.31 28.91 25.31
N ILE A 326 -14.31 28.37 24.61
CA ILE A 326 -14.12 28.57 23.17
C ILE A 326 -15.16 27.78 22.37
N ASN A 327 -15.97 28.48 21.58
CA ASN A 327 -16.98 27.90 20.69
C ASN A 327 -17.37 28.88 19.57
N ALA A 328 -18.32 28.53 18.70
CA ALA A 328 -18.74 29.40 17.59
C ALA A 328 -19.30 30.77 18.03
N GLY A 329 -19.92 30.85 19.22
CA GLY A 329 -20.40 32.11 19.82
C GLY A 329 -19.34 32.88 20.60
N ASN A 330 -18.20 32.25 20.91
CA ASN A 330 -17.05 32.86 21.58
C ASN A 330 -15.75 32.32 20.95
N PRO A 331 -15.46 32.70 19.70
CA PRO A 331 -14.30 32.17 18.99
C PRO A 331 -12.99 32.74 19.56
N PRO A 332 -11.84 32.08 19.27
CA PRO A 332 -10.54 32.59 19.67
C PRO A 332 -10.27 33.99 19.08
N LYS A 333 -9.52 34.81 19.81
CA LYS A 333 -9.12 36.16 19.39
C LYS A 333 -7.61 36.28 19.41
N LEU A 334 -7.03 37.09 18.51
CA LEU A 334 -5.59 37.36 18.50
C LEU A 334 -5.09 37.98 19.83
N SER A 335 -5.97 38.66 20.56
CA SER A 335 -5.70 39.21 21.89
C SER A 335 -5.62 38.16 22.99
N ASP A 336 -6.14 36.95 22.77
CA ASP A 336 -6.17 35.90 23.79
C ASP A 336 -4.74 35.42 24.12
N ASN A 337 -4.57 34.84 25.30
CA ASN A 337 -3.30 34.23 25.69
C ASN A 337 -2.89 33.15 24.68
N GLY A 338 -1.61 33.11 24.35
CA GLY A 338 -1.09 32.23 23.32
C GLY A 338 0.42 32.34 23.17
N SER A 339 0.99 31.43 22.40
CA SER A 339 2.43 31.32 22.18
C SER A 339 2.77 31.56 20.71
N GLN A 340 3.93 32.13 20.44
CA GLN A 340 4.48 32.17 19.08
C GLN A 340 5.06 30.82 18.72
N ILE A 341 4.88 30.43 17.46
CA ILE A 341 5.35 29.15 16.93
C ILE A 341 6.85 29.26 16.62
N GLY A 342 7.65 28.33 17.15
CA GLY A 342 9.10 28.32 17.01
C GLY A 342 9.63 27.71 15.71
N VAL A 343 8.75 27.15 14.87
CA VAL A 343 9.10 26.37 13.68
C VAL A 343 8.27 26.78 12.46
N ASP A 344 8.84 26.62 11.26
CA ASP A 344 8.05 26.64 10.03
C ASP A 344 7.37 25.27 9.87
N LEU A 345 6.06 25.27 9.62
CA LEU A 345 5.31 24.03 9.36
C LEU A 345 4.44 24.19 8.11
N ILE A 346 4.35 23.13 7.31
CA ILE A 346 3.40 23.03 6.21
C ILE A 346 2.39 21.96 6.59
N ILE A 347 1.11 22.31 6.62
CA ILE A 347 0.01 21.42 6.98
C ILE A 347 -0.91 21.26 5.78
N PRO A 348 -1.15 20.04 5.29
CA PRO A 348 -2.22 19.80 4.34
C PRO A 348 -3.58 20.15 4.94
N GLN A 349 -4.34 21.00 4.26
CA GLN A 349 -5.67 21.46 4.70
C GLN A 349 -6.62 20.28 4.94
N ALA A 350 -6.53 19.22 4.13
CA ALA A 350 -7.32 18.01 4.33
C ALA A 350 -7.12 17.35 5.71
N LEU A 351 -5.94 17.47 6.33
CA LEU A 351 -5.71 16.98 7.68
C LEU A 351 -6.49 17.80 8.72
N LEU A 352 -6.57 19.12 8.52
CA LEU A 352 -7.34 20.02 9.38
C LEU A 352 -8.84 19.79 9.21
N ASP A 353 -9.30 19.66 7.96
CA ASP A 353 -10.70 19.40 7.62
C ASP A 353 -11.18 18.03 8.15
N GLY A 354 -10.27 17.05 8.22
CA GLY A 354 -10.52 15.71 8.75
C GLY A 354 -10.58 15.60 10.27
N LEU A 355 -10.24 16.66 11.02
CA LEU A 355 -10.30 16.63 12.49
C LEU A 355 -11.73 16.38 13.02
N PRO A 356 -11.89 15.81 14.23
CA PRO A 356 -13.19 15.68 14.86
C PRO A 356 -13.95 17.01 14.92
N ALA A 357 -15.28 16.96 14.89
CA ALA A 357 -16.11 18.18 14.97
C ALA A 357 -15.82 19.02 16.22
N ALA A 358 -15.49 18.37 17.35
CA ALA A 358 -15.10 19.02 18.59
C ALA A 358 -13.81 19.86 18.47
N ASN A 359 -12.98 19.59 17.47
CA ASN A 359 -11.71 20.28 17.22
C ASN A 359 -11.84 21.35 16.12
N LYS A 360 -13.04 21.64 15.63
CA LYS A 360 -13.26 22.57 14.52
C LYS A 360 -14.33 23.59 14.87
N ILE A 361 -14.08 24.86 14.55
CA ILE A 361 -15.07 25.94 14.69
C ILE A 361 -15.15 26.70 13.37
N GLN A 362 -16.37 26.97 12.92
CA GLN A 362 -16.64 27.80 11.76
C GLN A 362 -17.46 29.01 12.21
N VAL A 363 -16.96 30.21 11.91
CA VAL A 363 -17.65 31.47 12.21
C VAL A 363 -17.95 32.18 10.90
N LYS A 364 -19.22 32.53 10.67
CA LYS A 364 -19.67 33.28 9.50
C LYS A 364 -20.01 34.70 9.92
N THR A 365 -19.37 35.68 9.30
CA THR A 365 -19.58 37.11 9.57
C THR A 365 -20.20 37.75 8.33
N THR A 366 -21.34 38.40 8.49
CA THR A 366 -21.97 39.17 7.41
C THR A 366 -21.07 40.34 7.03
N VAL A 367 -20.82 40.52 5.74
CA VAL A 367 -20.07 41.66 5.22
C VAL A 367 -21.06 42.62 4.57
N GLU A 368 -21.06 43.87 5.03
CA GLU A 368 -21.96 44.90 4.51
C GLU A 368 -21.73 45.08 3.00
N GLY A 369 -22.81 45.00 2.21
CA GLY A 369 -22.74 45.06 0.74
C GLY A 369 -22.39 43.76 0.01
N SER A 370 -22.23 42.63 0.71
CA SER A 370 -21.99 41.31 0.10
C SER A 370 -23.11 40.32 0.45
N ALA A 371 -23.60 39.59 -0.55
CA ALA A 371 -24.52 38.46 -0.32
C ALA A 371 -23.80 37.22 0.26
N THR A 372 -22.47 37.19 0.20
CA THR A 372 -21.65 36.08 0.68
C THR A 372 -20.98 36.47 2.01
N PRO A 373 -21.23 35.73 3.11
CA PRO A 373 -20.60 35.99 4.39
C PRO A 373 -19.12 35.60 4.36
N ASN A 374 -18.28 36.35 5.08
CA ASN A 374 -16.90 35.94 5.32
C ASN A 374 -16.89 34.76 6.30
N THR A 375 -16.15 33.70 5.98
CA THR A 375 -16.10 32.49 6.79
C THR A 375 -14.70 32.30 7.36
N THR A 376 -14.59 32.27 8.68
CA THR A 376 -13.35 31.98 9.40
C THR A 376 -13.41 30.57 9.97
N TYR A 377 -12.35 29.79 9.76
CA TYR A 377 -12.19 28.45 10.30
C TYR A 377 -11.13 28.45 11.40
N TRP A 378 -11.40 27.72 12.48
CA TRP A 378 -10.49 27.50 13.58
C TRP A 378 -10.32 26.00 13.80
N TRP A 379 -9.09 25.56 14.02
CA TRP A 379 -8.75 24.18 14.31
C TRP A 379 -8.00 24.09 15.64
N ARG A 380 -8.40 23.15 16.48
CA ARG A 380 -7.69 22.79 17.71
C ARG A 380 -6.72 21.65 17.41
N LEU A 381 -5.43 21.94 17.60
CA LEU A 381 -4.33 21.04 17.34
C LEU A 381 -3.61 20.76 18.66
N ASP A 382 -3.78 19.55 19.20
CA ASP A 382 -3.19 19.18 20.49
C ASP A 382 -1.80 18.56 20.30
N GLY A 383 -0.77 19.13 20.94
CA GLY A 383 0.58 18.55 21.00
C GLY A 383 1.31 18.44 19.66
N LEU A 384 0.95 19.30 18.69
CA LEU A 384 1.47 19.24 17.33
C LEU A 384 2.63 20.21 17.08
N PHE A 385 2.73 21.27 17.87
CA PHE A 385 3.69 22.36 17.64
C PHE A 385 4.72 22.46 18.74
N ALA A 386 5.75 23.26 18.48
CA ALA A 386 6.76 23.60 19.46
C ALA A 386 6.93 25.12 19.58
N ASP A 387 7.24 25.57 20.79
CA ASP A 387 7.62 26.96 21.07
C ASP A 387 9.02 27.27 20.51
N GLU A 388 9.48 28.50 20.69
CA GLU A 388 10.82 28.94 20.24
C GLU A 388 11.98 28.14 20.86
N ASN A 389 11.74 27.48 21.99
CA ASN A 389 12.72 26.64 22.70
C ASN A 389 12.59 25.15 22.34
N GLY A 390 11.66 24.78 21.44
CA GLY A 390 11.42 23.40 21.06
C GLY A 390 10.53 22.63 22.05
N ASN A 391 9.93 23.28 23.05
CA ASN A 391 8.99 22.62 23.95
C ASN A 391 7.65 22.41 23.24
N PRO A 392 7.01 21.23 23.38
CA PRO A 392 5.67 20.99 22.83
C PRO A 392 4.65 22.03 23.33
N ILE A 393 3.81 22.54 22.42
CA ILE A 393 2.66 23.41 22.70
C ILE A 393 1.36 22.66 22.40
#